data_AF-A0A4S8MXJ0-F1
#
_entry.id   AF-A0A4S8MXJ0-F1
#
_cell.length_a   1.000
_cell.length_b   1.000
_cell.length_c   1.000
_cell.angle_alpha   90.00
_cell.angle_beta   90.00
_cell.angle_gamma   90.00
#
_symmetry.space_group_name_H-M   'P 1'
#
loop_
_entity.id
_entity.type
_entity.pdbx_description
1 polymer ?
#
loop_
_entity_poly.entity_id
_entity_poly.type
_entity_poly.pdbx_seq_one_letter_code
_entity_poly.pdbx_strand_id
1 'polypeptide(L)'
;TTELQAIRSCIQNISLPTYVGRPPGNLGEAKHGSLKAYDYFVLFSVIFPLILPEFWWFPDSTDYHKLLLNNFGHLVASTNIISAYSTSTNDADDYMHHYVRYRDSLTDIYTVTWKPNHHYAMHNGDLLRRWGPLAEVSEFFGERANHWGQTVKTNRRMNDLHHTILVSLARQSLLDAHLETTTGSSDTLLAEFCRLLLGQKQNNTHPNMLTELEEALFFKKAKPLSDLEYNKLLDYVFLEGPPWPRSHTDPRHPLGAFILPQSGVRLHRYTNSLGYTFSTNQSHQGNSAIQFYSDKAHTSGKKTGFIHSIWQIPLHRKMRTFFFVQLHQPLPPEESGQAPYSKYP
;
A
#
# COMPACT_ATOMS: atom_id res chain seq x y z
N THR A 1 -5.55 27.24 17.25
CA THR A 1 -4.42 27.96 16.62
C THR A 1 -4.53 27.82 15.12
N THR A 2 -3.90 28.73 14.38
CA THR A 2 -3.85 28.73 12.91
C THR A 2 -3.24 27.43 12.35
N GLU A 3 -2.18 26.93 12.98
CA GLU A 3 -1.52 25.67 12.62
C GLU A 3 -2.45 24.46 12.77
N LEU A 4 -3.20 24.36 13.87
CA LEU A 4 -4.15 23.26 14.07
C LEU A 4 -5.28 23.28 13.02
N GLN A 5 -5.72 24.47 12.60
CA GLN A 5 -6.68 24.61 11.51
C GLN A 5 -6.06 24.17 10.18
N ALA A 6 -4.81 24.54 9.89
CA ALA A 6 -4.10 24.08 8.69
C ALA A 6 -3.92 22.55 8.67
N ILE A 7 -3.60 21.92 9.81
CA ILE A 7 -3.55 20.46 9.95
C ILE A 7 -4.92 19.84 9.64
N ARG A 8 -6.00 20.37 10.22
CA ARG A 8 -7.37 19.89 9.97
C ARG A 8 -7.76 20.03 8.50
N SER A 9 -7.42 21.15 7.87
CA SER A 9 -7.63 21.37 6.44
C SER A 9 -6.82 20.39 5.59
N CYS A 10 -5.58 20.09 5.95
CA CYS A 10 -4.78 19.05 5.30
C CYS A 10 -5.47 17.69 5.41
N ILE A 11 -5.88 17.29 6.62
CA ILE A 11 -6.61 16.03 6.86
C ILE A 11 -7.89 15.94 6.02
N GLN A 12 -8.61 17.05 5.80
CA GLN A 12 -9.86 17.04 5.04
C GLN A 12 -9.64 16.97 3.52
N ASN A 13 -8.60 17.64 3.02
CA ASN A 13 -8.41 17.86 1.59
C ASN A 13 -7.40 16.90 0.92
N ILE A 14 -6.55 16.23 1.71
CA ILE A 14 -5.56 15.29 1.16
C ILE A 14 -6.24 14.17 0.35
N SER A 15 -5.68 13.83 -0.80
CA SER A 15 -6.10 12.67 -1.59
C SER A 15 -5.44 11.40 -1.07
N LEU A 16 -6.18 10.62 -0.28
CA LEU A 16 -5.73 9.32 0.23
C LEU A 16 -6.29 8.18 -0.62
N PRO A 17 -5.55 7.07 -0.80
CA PRO A 17 -6.13 5.85 -1.32
C PRO A 17 -7.29 5.37 -0.45
N THR A 18 -8.30 4.74 -1.04
CA THR A 18 -9.54 4.32 -0.36
C THR A 18 -9.32 3.26 0.72
N TYR A 19 -8.18 2.58 0.70
CA TYR A 19 -7.79 1.60 1.71
C TYR A 19 -7.03 2.23 2.90
N VAL A 20 -6.71 3.52 2.85
CA VAL A 20 -6.12 4.27 3.96
C VAL A 20 -7.22 4.99 4.72
N GLY A 21 -7.40 4.63 6.00
CA GLY A 21 -8.35 5.30 6.87
C GLY A 21 -7.95 6.75 7.11
N ARG A 22 -8.86 7.69 6.81
CA ARG A 22 -8.63 9.12 7.04
C ARG A 22 -8.75 9.44 8.53
N PRO A 23 -7.76 10.10 9.15
CA PRO A 23 -7.87 10.58 10.52
C PRO A 23 -9.01 11.59 10.68
N PRO A 24 -9.40 11.89 11.93
CA PRO A 24 -10.51 12.81 12.20
C PRO A 24 -10.20 14.23 11.72
N GLY A 25 -11.05 14.76 10.84
CA GLY A 25 -10.92 16.12 10.31
C GLY A 25 -11.09 17.24 11.36
N ASN A 26 -11.52 16.90 12.58
CA ASN A 26 -11.66 17.83 13.71
C ASN A 26 -10.67 17.52 14.85
N LEU A 27 -9.50 16.99 14.49
CA LEU A 27 -8.39 16.64 15.39
C LEU A 27 -8.20 17.65 16.54
N GLY A 28 -8.19 17.17 17.78
CA GLY A 28 -8.02 17.99 18.99
C GLY A 28 -9.30 18.56 19.59
N GLU A 29 -10.48 18.33 18.98
CA GLU A 29 -11.76 18.63 19.63
C GLU A 29 -12.23 17.49 20.53
N ALA A 30 -12.72 17.83 21.72
CA ALA A 30 -13.26 16.86 22.68
C ALA A 30 -14.37 15.96 22.10
N LYS A 31 -15.11 16.46 21.11
CA LYS A 31 -16.23 15.76 20.46
C LYS A 31 -15.81 14.46 19.76
N HIS A 32 -14.56 14.32 19.32
CA HIS A 32 -14.12 13.12 18.60
C HIS A 32 -13.72 11.96 19.53
N GLY A 33 -13.33 12.25 20.78
CA GLY A 33 -12.78 11.25 21.68
C GLY A 33 -11.30 10.94 21.40
N SER A 34 -10.85 9.74 21.79
CA SER A 34 -9.45 9.33 21.68
C SER A 34 -9.12 8.78 20.30
N LEU A 35 -7.95 9.12 19.78
CA LEU A 35 -7.41 8.57 18.54
C LEU A 35 -7.04 7.09 18.72
N LYS A 36 -7.27 6.30 17.67
CA LYS A 36 -6.82 4.90 17.63
C LYS A 36 -5.35 4.83 17.19
N ALA A 37 -4.70 3.70 17.45
CA ALA A 37 -3.31 3.48 17.04
C ALA A 37 -3.09 3.68 15.53
N TYR A 38 -4.04 3.22 14.70
CA TYR A 38 -3.97 3.43 13.25
C TYR A 38 -4.12 4.90 12.84
N ASP A 39 -4.92 5.69 13.55
CA ASP A 39 -5.05 7.13 13.29
C ASP A 39 -3.72 7.84 13.56
N TYR A 40 -3.05 7.52 14.67
CA TYR A 40 -1.71 8.01 14.95
C TYR A 40 -0.71 7.62 13.86
N PHE A 41 -0.76 6.36 13.41
CA PHE A 41 0.11 5.89 12.34
C PHE A 41 -0.05 6.73 11.06
N VAL A 42 -1.29 6.96 10.59
CA VAL A 42 -1.54 7.77 9.38
C VAL A 42 -1.14 9.23 9.60
N LEU A 43 -1.35 9.78 10.79
CA LEU A 43 -0.92 11.14 11.11
C LEU A 43 0.60 11.30 10.97
N PHE A 44 1.40 10.40 11.55
CA PHE A 44 2.87 10.52 11.55
C PHE A 44 3.55 10.02 10.27
N SER A 45 2.96 9.06 9.55
CA SER A 45 3.54 8.53 8.30
C SER A 45 3.09 9.26 7.04
N VAL A 46 1.95 9.96 7.07
CA VAL A 46 1.37 10.60 5.89
C VAL A 46 1.07 12.08 6.11
N ILE A 47 0.22 12.41 7.09
CA ILE A 47 -0.32 13.78 7.20
C ILE A 47 0.72 14.79 7.67
N PHE A 48 1.35 14.55 8.81
CA PHE A 48 2.31 15.47 9.42
C PHE A 48 3.57 15.71 8.57
N PRO A 49 4.15 14.69 7.89
CA PRO A 49 5.20 14.93 6.91
C PRO A 49 4.81 15.89 5.78
N LEU A 50 3.52 16.02 5.46
CA LEU A 50 3.06 16.92 4.40
C LEU A 50 2.79 18.34 4.87
N ILE A 51 2.47 18.56 6.15
CA ILE A 51 1.98 19.87 6.63
C ILE A 51 2.87 20.54 7.67
N LEU A 52 3.58 19.79 8.52
CA LEU A 52 4.45 20.39 9.54
C LEU A 52 5.67 21.12 8.97
N PRO A 53 6.30 20.66 7.87
CA PRO A 53 7.36 21.43 7.23
C PRO A 53 6.94 22.82 6.80
N GLU A 54 5.71 22.98 6.33
CA GLU A 54 5.18 24.28 5.89
C GLU A 54 5.18 25.31 7.02
N PHE A 55 5.22 24.88 8.28
CA PHE A 55 5.30 25.76 9.45
C PHE A 55 6.74 26.06 9.88
N TRP A 56 7.67 25.14 9.65
CA TRP A 56 9.01 25.20 10.22
C TRP A 56 10.11 25.46 9.18
N TRP A 57 9.79 25.33 7.90
CA TRP A 57 10.71 25.52 6.78
C TRP A 57 10.36 26.76 5.97
N PHE A 58 11.26 27.74 5.98
CA PHE A 58 11.25 28.94 5.16
C PHE A 58 12.69 29.47 5.03
N PRO A 59 13.01 30.32 4.02
CA PRO A 59 14.40 30.75 3.76
C PRO A 59 15.15 31.28 4.98
N ASP A 60 14.44 31.95 5.88
CA ASP A 60 14.97 32.54 7.12
C ASP A 60 14.55 31.77 8.39
N SER A 61 14.33 30.45 8.29
CA SER A 61 13.98 29.61 9.45
C SER A 61 14.98 29.82 10.59
N THR A 62 14.45 30.14 11.78
CA THR A 62 15.24 30.26 13.00
C THR A 62 15.88 28.92 13.36
N ASP A 63 16.94 28.95 14.16
CA ASP A 63 17.61 27.73 14.63
C ASP A 63 16.65 26.79 15.37
N TYR A 64 15.69 27.36 16.10
CA TYR A 64 14.63 26.60 16.76
C TYR A 64 13.71 25.87 15.77
N HIS A 65 13.27 26.52 14.69
CA HIS A 65 12.46 25.86 13.66
C HIS A 65 13.22 24.75 12.92
N LYS A 66 14.51 24.99 12.63
CA LYS A 66 15.39 23.96 12.06
C LYS A 66 15.55 22.77 12.99
N LEU A 67 15.67 23.02 14.30
CA LEU A 67 15.76 21.97 15.33
C LEU A 67 14.45 21.16 15.41
N LEU A 68 13.29 21.82 15.41
CA LEU A 68 11.97 21.15 15.36
C LEU A 68 11.84 20.25 14.13
N LEU A 69 12.16 20.78 12.95
CA LEU A 69 12.06 20.03 11.69
C LEU A 69 13.00 18.83 11.66
N ASN A 70 14.24 19.00 12.14
CA ASN A 70 15.24 17.94 12.21
C ASN A 70 14.79 16.83 13.18
N ASN A 71 14.36 17.20 14.39
CA ASN A 71 13.81 16.28 15.37
C ASN A 71 12.63 15.48 14.80
N PHE A 72 11.68 16.17 14.14
CA PHE A 72 10.53 15.54 13.51
C PHE A 72 10.93 14.63 12.34
N GLY A 73 11.91 15.02 11.53
CA GLY A 73 12.45 14.19 10.44
C GLY A 73 13.02 12.85 10.96
N HIS A 74 13.76 12.88 12.07
CA HIS A 74 14.22 11.65 12.73
C HIS A 74 13.06 10.78 13.23
N LEU A 75 12.01 11.38 13.81
CA LEU A 75 10.82 10.64 14.23
C LEU A 75 10.11 9.97 13.05
N VAL A 76 9.89 10.70 11.95
CA VAL A 76 9.26 10.18 10.73
C VAL A 76 10.10 9.06 10.12
N ALA A 77 11.41 9.24 9.98
CA ALA A 77 12.30 8.21 9.44
C ALA A 77 12.23 6.90 10.26
N SER A 78 12.34 6.99 11.59
CA SER A 78 12.21 5.81 12.46
C SER A 78 10.82 5.17 12.39
N THR A 79 9.75 5.96 12.25
CA THR A 79 8.36 5.48 12.07
C THR A 79 8.19 4.75 10.74
N ASN A 80 8.78 5.25 9.65
CA ASN A 80 8.71 4.62 8.34
C ASN A 80 9.47 3.28 8.33
N ILE A 81 10.64 3.21 8.96
CA ILE A 81 11.42 1.99 9.04
C ILE A 81 10.68 0.91 9.86
N ILE A 82 10.19 1.26 11.05
CA ILE A 82 9.55 0.28 11.94
C ILE A 82 8.22 -0.27 11.40
N SER A 83 7.56 0.52 10.55
CA SER A 83 6.28 0.15 9.92
C SER A 83 6.43 -0.56 8.57
N ALA A 84 7.66 -0.70 8.07
CA ALA A 84 7.92 -1.43 6.84
C ALA A 84 7.65 -2.94 7.00
N TYR A 85 7.19 -3.56 5.91
CA TYR A 85 6.98 -5.02 5.80
C TYR A 85 8.23 -5.76 5.30
N SER A 86 9.37 -5.07 5.23
CA SER A 86 10.68 -5.63 4.91
C SER A 86 11.70 -4.93 5.77
N THR A 87 12.77 -5.63 6.15
CA THR A 87 13.85 -5.05 6.94
C THR A 87 15.17 -5.72 6.60
N SER A 88 16.26 -5.10 7.05
CA SER A 88 17.62 -5.54 6.94
C SER A 88 18.40 -5.12 8.18
N THR A 89 19.63 -5.60 8.30
CA THR A 89 20.54 -5.14 9.36
C THR A 89 20.82 -3.64 9.29
N ASN A 90 20.86 -3.09 8.07
CA ASN A 90 21.05 -1.66 7.84
C ASN A 90 19.81 -0.87 8.27
N ASP A 91 18.60 -1.34 7.92
CA ASP A 91 17.36 -0.68 8.35
C ASP A 91 17.28 -0.64 9.89
N ALA A 92 17.71 -1.71 10.56
CA ALA A 92 17.76 -1.74 12.02
C ALA A 92 18.76 -0.72 12.62
N ASP A 93 19.92 -0.53 11.98
CA ASP A 93 20.90 0.50 12.37
C ASP A 93 20.36 1.91 12.11
N ASP A 94 19.75 2.14 10.96
CA ASP A 94 19.17 3.42 10.58
C ASP A 94 18.01 3.78 11.53
N TYR A 95 17.16 2.81 11.87
CA TYR A 95 16.13 3.01 12.90
C TYR A 95 16.74 3.49 14.21
N MET A 96 17.79 2.79 14.69
CA MET A 96 18.42 3.13 15.97
C MET A 96 19.07 4.52 15.92
N HIS A 97 19.76 4.82 14.83
CA HIS A 97 20.36 6.12 14.58
C HIS A 97 19.31 7.23 14.66
N HIS A 98 18.22 7.11 13.89
CA HIS A 98 17.18 8.13 13.86
C HIS A 98 16.47 8.25 15.21
N TYR A 99 16.14 7.13 15.85
CA TYR A 99 15.41 7.16 17.12
C TYR A 99 16.24 7.75 18.27
N VAL A 100 17.55 7.46 18.33
CA VAL A 100 18.47 8.10 19.29
C VAL A 100 18.55 9.61 19.03
N ARG A 101 18.76 10.02 17.78
CA ARG A 101 18.82 11.46 17.42
C ARG A 101 17.53 12.22 17.72
N TYR A 102 16.38 11.58 17.49
CA TYR A 102 15.08 12.12 17.90
C TYR A 102 15.05 12.33 19.42
N ARG A 103 15.43 11.33 20.22
CA ARG A 103 15.41 11.45 21.69
C ARG A 103 16.37 12.50 22.21
N ASP A 104 17.59 12.56 21.67
CA ASP A 104 18.60 13.52 22.10
C ASP A 104 18.15 14.96 21.81
N SER A 105 17.73 15.24 20.58
CA SER A 105 17.27 16.60 20.21
C SER A 105 15.94 16.99 20.85
N LEU A 106 15.13 16.03 21.33
CA LEU A 106 13.87 16.33 22.01
C LEU A 106 14.10 17.06 23.34
N THR A 107 15.20 16.78 24.04
CA THR A 107 15.54 17.47 25.30
C THR A 107 15.97 18.92 25.11
N ASP A 108 16.43 19.27 23.91
CA ASP A 108 16.79 20.64 23.55
C ASP A 108 15.56 21.49 23.22
N ILE A 109 14.44 20.84 22.84
CA ILE A 109 13.20 21.51 22.44
C ILE A 109 12.22 21.62 23.62
N TYR A 110 12.09 20.56 24.42
CA TYR A 110 11.09 20.47 25.48
C TYR A 110 11.67 19.92 26.79
N THR A 111 11.04 20.26 27.90
CA THR A 111 11.27 19.57 29.18
C THR A 111 10.65 18.16 29.13
N VAL A 112 11.45 17.15 28.86
CA VAL A 112 10.97 15.78 28.60
C VAL A 112 10.73 14.99 29.89
N THR A 113 9.52 14.44 30.03
CA THR A 113 9.24 13.36 30.97
C THR A 113 9.27 12.01 30.24
N TRP A 114 10.33 11.23 30.45
CA TRP A 114 10.48 9.94 29.78
C TRP A 114 9.40 8.95 30.21
N LYS A 115 8.71 8.40 29.20
CA LYS A 115 7.71 7.33 29.36
C LYS A 115 8.30 5.95 29.03
N PRO A 116 7.77 4.84 29.59
CA PRO A 116 8.20 3.49 29.25
C PRO A 116 8.26 3.20 27.74
N ASN A 117 7.31 3.73 26.96
CA ASN A 117 7.32 3.58 25.51
C ASN A 117 8.60 4.12 24.83
N HIS A 118 9.21 5.16 25.39
CA HIS A 118 10.48 5.66 24.87
C HIS A 118 11.61 4.65 25.08
N HIS A 119 11.60 3.95 26.21
CA HIS A 119 12.52 2.86 26.50
C HIS A 119 12.24 1.64 25.63
N TYR A 120 10.98 1.22 25.49
CA TYR A 120 10.61 0.07 24.65
C TYR A 120 11.05 0.26 23.20
N ALA A 121 10.86 1.46 22.64
CA ALA A 121 11.28 1.77 21.29
C ALA A 121 12.82 1.77 21.09
N MET A 122 13.64 1.79 22.15
CA MET A 122 15.08 1.57 22.05
C MET A 122 15.46 0.10 21.80
N HIS A 123 14.53 -0.84 22.01
CA HIS A 123 14.77 -2.26 21.69
C HIS A 123 14.39 -2.62 20.25
N ASN A 124 13.69 -1.74 19.55
CA ASN A 124 13.18 -2.00 18.20
C ASN A 124 14.29 -2.32 17.18
N GLY A 125 15.49 -1.74 17.31
CA GLY A 125 16.62 -2.09 16.44
C GLY A 125 17.03 -3.56 16.59
N ASP A 126 17.15 -4.04 17.83
CA ASP A 126 17.45 -5.45 18.09
C ASP A 126 16.30 -6.37 17.68
N LEU A 127 15.06 -5.94 17.88
CA LEU A 127 13.88 -6.70 17.48
C LEU A 127 13.80 -6.83 15.95
N LEU A 128 14.06 -5.77 15.19
CA LEU A 128 14.13 -5.82 13.72
C LEU A 128 15.16 -6.84 13.23
N ARG A 129 16.35 -6.88 13.85
CA ARG A 129 17.40 -7.85 13.50
C ARG A 129 17.02 -9.30 13.79
N ARG A 130 16.32 -9.55 14.90
CA ARG A 130 16.05 -10.91 15.39
C ARG A 130 14.76 -11.49 14.83
N TRP A 131 13.71 -10.67 14.73
CA TRP A 131 12.35 -11.11 14.40
C TRP A 131 11.95 -10.75 12.97
N GLY A 132 12.73 -9.88 12.30
CA GLY A 132 12.38 -9.35 10.99
C GLY A 132 11.44 -8.14 11.10
N PRO A 133 10.64 -7.87 10.06
CA PRO A 133 9.79 -6.67 10.00
C PRO A 133 8.76 -6.62 11.15
N LEU A 134 8.83 -5.59 12.00
CA LEU A 134 7.97 -5.53 13.20
C LEU A 134 6.50 -5.22 12.88
N ALA A 135 6.20 -4.71 11.70
CA ALA A 135 4.84 -4.54 11.23
C ALA A 135 4.05 -5.87 11.22
N GLU A 136 4.71 -7.00 10.92
CA GLU A 136 4.07 -8.32 10.85
C GLU A 136 3.74 -8.92 12.22
N VAL A 137 4.50 -8.56 13.26
CA VAL A 137 4.29 -9.03 14.64
C VAL A 137 3.59 -7.98 15.51
N SER A 138 3.05 -6.93 14.89
CA SER A 138 2.34 -5.85 15.59
C SER A 138 0.98 -6.29 16.14
N GLU A 139 0.50 -5.59 17.18
CA GLU A 139 -0.80 -5.87 17.81
C GLU A 139 -2.00 -5.44 16.94
N PHE A 140 -1.79 -4.85 15.75
CA PHE A 140 -2.88 -4.48 14.85
C PHE A 140 -3.75 -5.68 14.45
N PHE A 141 -3.19 -6.89 14.39
CA PHE A 141 -3.98 -8.10 14.20
C PHE A 141 -4.93 -8.36 15.38
N GLY A 142 -4.43 -8.23 16.61
CA GLY A 142 -5.23 -8.39 17.83
C GLY A 142 -6.37 -7.38 17.91
N GLU A 143 -6.11 -6.12 17.54
CA GLU A 143 -7.16 -5.08 17.48
C GLU A 143 -8.27 -5.41 16.47
N ARG A 144 -7.91 -5.97 15.30
CA ARG A 144 -8.92 -6.46 14.33
C ARG A 144 -9.72 -7.62 14.89
N ALA A 145 -9.06 -8.56 15.57
CA ALA A 145 -9.73 -9.69 16.22
C ALA A 145 -10.70 -9.22 17.33
N ASN A 146 -10.30 -8.23 18.12
CA ASN A 146 -11.16 -7.60 19.14
C ASN A 146 -12.40 -6.97 18.50
N HIS A 147 -12.22 -6.24 17.39
CA HIS A 147 -13.34 -5.66 16.66
C HIS A 147 -14.30 -6.74 16.14
N TRP A 148 -13.80 -7.83 15.54
CA TRP A 148 -14.64 -8.96 15.13
C TRP A 148 -15.39 -9.57 16.31
N GLY A 149 -14.71 -9.79 17.44
CA GLY A 149 -15.34 -10.27 18.67
C GLY A 149 -16.49 -9.39 19.15
N GLN A 150 -16.35 -8.07 19.04
CA GLN A 150 -17.42 -7.11 19.40
C GLN A 150 -18.65 -7.20 18.48
N THR A 151 -18.50 -7.70 17.24
CA THR A 151 -19.63 -7.89 16.31
C THR A 151 -20.46 -9.15 16.59
N VAL A 152 -19.93 -10.08 17.39
CA VAL A 152 -20.62 -11.32 17.75
C VAL A 152 -21.86 -10.99 18.59
N LYS A 153 -23.03 -11.49 18.16
CA LYS A 153 -24.27 -11.34 18.93
C LYS A 153 -24.24 -12.23 20.16
N THR A 154 -24.10 -11.61 21.33
CA THR A 154 -24.05 -12.30 22.62
C THR A 154 -25.41 -12.44 23.29
N ASN A 155 -26.45 -11.79 22.74
CA ASN A 155 -27.81 -11.75 23.29
C ASN A 155 -27.85 -11.41 24.79
N ARG A 156 -26.87 -10.61 25.26
CA ARG A 156 -26.67 -10.22 26.68
C ARG A 156 -26.48 -11.40 27.65
N ARG A 157 -26.14 -12.60 27.15
CA ARG A 157 -25.82 -13.78 27.97
C ARG A 157 -24.38 -13.71 28.47
N MET A 158 -24.16 -12.94 29.53
CA MET A 158 -22.82 -12.67 30.07
C MET A 158 -22.07 -13.94 30.51
N ASN A 159 -22.78 -14.91 31.10
CA ASN A 159 -22.18 -16.17 31.55
C ASN A 159 -21.61 -17.01 30.39
N ASP A 160 -22.16 -16.86 29.18
CA ASP A 160 -21.76 -17.60 27.99
C ASP A 160 -20.89 -16.74 27.05
N LEU A 161 -20.51 -15.52 27.47
CA LEU A 161 -19.91 -14.50 26.61
C LEU A 161 -18.64 -15.00 25.91
N HIS A 162 -17.66 -15.44 26.70
CA HIS A 162 -16.37 -15.90 26.20
C HIS A 162 -16.52 -17.11 25.29
N HIS A 163 -17.36 -18.06 25.68
CA HIS A 163 -17.64 -19.26 24.88
C HIS A 163 -18.30 -18.89 23.55
N THR A 164 -19.30 -18.00 23.57
CA THR A 164 -20.02 -17.56 22.37
C THR A 164 -19.11 -16.85 21.39
N ILE A 165 -18.26 -15.93 21.87
CA ILE A 165 -17.28 -15.23 21.04
C ILE A 165 -16.30 -16.23 20.43
N LEU A 166 -15.69 -17.08 21.25
CA LEU A 166 -14.69 -18.05 20.81
C LEU A 166 -15.26 -19.01 19.77
N VAL A 167 -16.43 -19.59 20.02
CA VAL A 167 -17.08 -20.54 19.10
C VAL A 167 -17.49 -19.84 17.80
N SER A 168 -17.98 -18.60 17.86
CA SER A 168 -18.37 -17.86 16.65
C SER A 168 -17.17 -17.55 15.77
N LEU A 169 -16.07 -17.05 16.37
CA LEU A 169 -14.83 -16.77 15.65
C LEU A 169 -14.19 -18.06 15.10
N ALA A 170 -14.19 -19.16 15.86
CA ALA A 170 -13.68 -20.45 15.39
C ALA A 170 -14.53 -21.03 14.25
N ARG A 171 -15.86 -20.90 14.31
CA ARG A 171 -16.73 -21.33 13.20
C ARG A 171 -16.50 -20.50 11.94
N GLN A 172 -16.31 -19.19 12.10
CA GLN A 172 -16.00 -18.32 10.98
C GLN A 172 -14.65 -18.68 10.36
N SER A 173 -13.59 -18.84 11.15
CA SER A 173 -12.26 -19.20 10.62
C SER A 173 -12.26 -20.58 9.95
N LEU A 174 -12.96 -21.56 10.51
CA LEU A 174 -13.13 -22.88 9.88
C LEU A 174 -13.91 -22.79 8.56
N LEU A 175 -14.96 -21.97 8.52
CA LEU A 175 -15.72 -21.74 7.28
C LEU A 175 -14.82 -21.07 6.23
N ASP A 176 -14.09 -20.02 6.58
CA ASP A 176 -13.18 -19.31 5.67
C ASP A 176 -12.12 -20.27 5.12
N ALA A 177 -11.49 -21.08 5.98
CA ALA A 177 -10.51 -22.10 5.57
C ALA A 177 -11.14 -23.19 4.68
N HIS A 178 -12.37 -23.63 4.98
CA HIS A 178 -13.08 -24.60 4.16
C HIS A 178 -13.42 -24.02 2.77
N LEU A 179 -13.87 -22.76 2.72
CA LEU A 179 -14.13 -22.06 1.47
C LEU A 179 -12.85 -21.97 0.64
N GLU A 180 -11.74 -21.51 1.23
CA GLU A 180 -10.45 -21.40 0.54
C GLU A 180 -9.93 -22.74 0.00
N THR A 181 -9.89 -23.78 0.84
CA THR A 181 -9.41 -25.11 0.43
C THR A 181 -10.29 -25.76 -0.64
N THR A 182 -11.61 -25.57 -0.56
CA THR A 182 -12.56 -26.12 -1.53
C THR A 182 -12.48 -25.39 -2.87
N THR A 183 -12.14 -24.09 -2.89
CA THR A 183 -11.93 -23.37 -4.15
C THR A 183 -10.74 -23.86 -4.97
N GLY A 184 -9.70 -24.41 -4.32
CA GLY A 184 -8.52 -24.96 -5.00
C GLY A 184 -8.67 -26.41 -5.47
N SER A 185 -9.79 -27.06 -5.15
CA SER A 185 -10.08 -28.45 -5.53
C SER A 185 -10.69 -28.54 -6.94
N SER A 186 -10.89 -29.76 -7.46
CA SER A 186 -11.50 -30.02 -8.78
C SER A 186 -12.81 -29.25 -9.01
N ASP A 187 -13.16 -29.00 -10.29
CA ASP A 187 -14.38 -28.31 -10.75
C ASP A 187 -15.66 -29.08 -10.34
N THR A 188 -15.96 -29.05 -9.05
CA THR A 188 -17.21 -29.52 -8.46
C THR A 188 -18.16 -28.34 -8.30
N LEU A 189 -19.46 -28.62 -8.31
CA LEU A 189 -20.50 -27.61 -8.03
C LEU A 189 -20.24 -26.89 -6.69
N LEU A 190 -19.69 -27.60 -5.71
CA LEU A 190 -19.31 -27.02 -4.42
C LEU A 190 -18.17 -26.00 -4.56
N ALA A 191 -17.12 -26.33 -5.32
CA ALA A 191 -16.03 -25.40 -5.59
C ALA A 191 -16.50 -24.15 -6.36
N GLU A 192 -17.46 -24.28 -7.27
CA GLU A 192 -18.07 -23.13 -7.97
C GLU A 192 -18.91 -22.27 -7.01
N PHE A 193 -19.72 -22.89 -6.14
CA PHE A 193 -20.50 -22.19 -5.13
C PHE A 193 -19.61 -21.44 -4.12
N CYS A 194 -18.53 -22.07 -3.63
CA CYS A 194 -17.57 -21.42 -2.74
C CYS A 194 -16.87 -20.23 -3.41
N ARG A 195 -16.52 -20.35 -4.70
CA ARG A 195 -15.99 -19.23 -5.51
C ARG A 195 -16.96 -18.06 -5.61
N LEU A 196 -18.27 -18.34 -5.73
CA LEU A 196 -19.30 -17.29 -5.73
C LEU A 196 -19.41 -16.60 -4.37
N LEU A 197 -19.40 -17.36 -3.26
CA LEU A 197 -19.53 -16.82 -1.90
C LEU A 197 -18.36 -15.92 -1.48
N LEU A 198 -17.13 -16.28 -1.85
CA LEU A 198 -15.94 -15.46 -1.55
C LEU A 198 -15.87 -14.17 -2.39
N GLY A 199 -16.76 -14.01 -3.36
CA GLY A 199 -16.60 -13.10 -4.49
C GLY A 199 -15.42 -13.55 -5.36
N GLN A 200 -15.27 -12.96 -6.56
CA GLN A 200 -14.06 -13.16 -7.36
C GLN A 200 -12.83 -12.52 -6.69
N LYS A 201 -12.45 -12.95 -5.48
CA LYS A 201 -11.07 -12.84 -5.03
C LYS A 201 -10.30 -13.80 -5.90
N GLN A 202 -9.63 -13.27 -6.93
CA GLN A 202 -8.64 -14.04 -7.68
C GLN A 202 -7.51 -14.38 -6.71
N ASN A 203 -7.66 -15.50 -6.00
CA ASN A 203 -6.60 -16.11 -5.23
C ASN A 203 -5.55 -16.60 -6.24
N ASN A 204 -4.59 -15.72 -6.55
CA ASN A 204 -3.46 -15.96 -7.45
C ASN A 204 -2.38 -16.87 -6.80
N THR A 205 -2.72 -17.69 -5.81
CA THR A 205 -1.78 -18.64 -5.20
C THR A 205 -1.41 -19.76 -6.17
N HIS A 206 -2.28 -20.07 -7.14
CA HIS A 206 -1.92 -20.73 -8.39
C HIS A 206 -2.57 -19.98 -9.55
N PRO A 207 -1.82 -19.47 -10.54
CA PRO A 207 -2.44 -18.91 -11.73
C PRO A 207 -3.12 -20.06 -12.47
N ASN A 208 -4.43 -20.21 -12.30
CA ASN A 208 -5.22 -21.10 -13.14
C ASN A 208 -4.95 -20.69 -14.59
N MET A 209 -4.35 -21.62 -15.33
CA MET A 209 -4.08 -21.40 -16.74
C MET A 209 -5.43 -21.32 -17.45
N LEU A 210 -5.68 -20.20 -18.13
CA LEU A 210 -6.85 -20.03 -18.96
C LEU A 210 -6.90 -21.14 -20.00
N THR A 211 -8.08 -21.70 -20.18
CA THR A 211 -8.36 -22.60 -21.29
C THR A 211 -8.37 -21.81 -22.60
N GLU A 212 -8.12 -22.49 -23.73
CA GLU A 212 -8.18 -21.86 -25.06
C GLU A 212 -9.57 -21.26 -25.34
N LEU A 213 -10.63 -21.90 -24.84
CA LEU A 213 -12.00 -21.40 -24.94
C LEU A 213 -12.18 -20.09 -24.16
N GLU A 214 -11.65 -19.99 -22.94
CA GLU A 214 -11.71 -18.76 -22.13
C GLU A 214 -10.93 -17.61 -22.78
N GLU A 215 -9.74 -17.89 -23.32
CA GLU A 215 -8.97 -16.89 -24.07
C GLU A 215 -9.73 -16.41 -25.31
N ALA A 216 -10.34 -17.32 -26.07
CA ALA A 216 -11.15 -16.96 -27.24
C ALA A 216 -12.38 -16.12 -26.87
N LEU A 217 -13.09 -16.50 -25.81
CA LEU A 217 -14.24 -15.75 -25.28
C LEU A 217 -13.83 -14.37 -24.75
N PHE A 218 -12.63 -14.26 -24.15
CA PHE A 218 -12.06 -13.00 -23.72
C PHE A 218 -11.83 -12.07 -24.92
N PHE A 219 -11.09 -12.54 -25.94
CA PHE A 219 -10.76 -11.73 -27.11
C PHE A 219 -11.98 -11.34 -27.96
N LYS A 220 -13.06 -12.13 -27.92
CA LYS A 220 -14.35 -11.75 -28.52
C LYS A 220 -14.92 -10.43 -27.96
N LYS A 221 -14.65 -10.12 -26.68
CA LYS A 221 -15.12 -8.91 -26.01
C LYS A 221 -14.04 -7.82 -25.88
N ALA A 222 -12.79 -8.16 -26.18
CA ALA A 222 -11.65 -7.27 -26.05
C ALA A 222 -11.73 -6.12 -27.05
N LYS A 223 -11.24 -4.95 -26.64
CA LYS A 223 -11.12 -3.75 -27.48
C LYS A 223 -9.66 -3.55 -27.89
N PRO A 224 -9.40 -3.01 -29.08
CA PRO A 224 -8.04 -2.71 -29.49
C PRO A 224 -7.40 -1.67 -28.56
N LEU A 225 -6.11 -1.85 -28.28
CA LEU A 225 -5.28 -0.83 -27.63
C LEU A 225 -4.96 0.27 -28.66
N SER A 226 -4.66 1.48 -28.19
CA SER A 226 -4.07 2.50 -29.07
C SER A 226 -2.65 2.09 -29.47
N ASP A 227 -2.17 2.56 -30.64
CA ASP A 227 -0.81 2.24 -31.12
C ASP A 227 0.27 2.62 -30.09
N LEU A 228 0.08 3.75 -29.40
CA LEU A 228 0.99 4.19 -28.33
C LEU A 228 0.99 3.23 -27.15
N GLU A 229 -0.18 2.78 -26.68
CA GLU A 229 -0.29 1.82 -25.58
C GLU A 229 0.27 0.45 -25.98
N TYR A 230 0.00 0.00 -27.21
CA TYR A 230 0.52 -1.26 -27.74
C TYR A 230 2.05 -1.28 -27.80
N ASN A 231 2.66 -0.24 -28.38
CA ASN A 231 4.11 -0.15 -28.49
C ASN A 231 4.78 -0.10 -27.11
N LYS A 232 4.24 0.69 -26.17
CA LYS A 232 4.74 0.74 -24.80
C LYS A 232 4.64 -0.61 -24.08
N LEU A 233 3.54 -1.33 -24.30
CA LEU A 233 3.35 -2.66 -23.73
C LEU A 233 4.34 -3.66 -24.34
N LEU A 234 4.57 -3.59 -25.65
CA LEU A 234 5.53 -4.41 -26.36
C LEU A 234 6.94 -4.22 -25.81
N ASP A 235 7.39 -2.96 -25.69
CA ASP A 235 8.70 -2.62 -25.13
C ASP A 235 8.84 -3.14 -23.69
N TYR A 236 7.80 -2.96 -22.86
CA TYR A 236 7.80 -3.43 -21.48
C TYR A 236 7.91 -4.95 -21.38
N VAL A 237 7.05 -5.69 -22.09
CA VAL A 237 7.06 -7.17 -22.05
C VAL A 237 8.35 -7.73 -22.66
N PHE A 238 8.94 -7.03 -23.64
CA PHE A 238 10.25 -7.39 -24.19
C PHE A 238 11.37 -7.27 -23.13
N LEU A 239 11.35 -6.22 -22.32
CA LEU A 239 12.33 -6.01 -21.24
C LEU A 239 12.19 -7.03 -20.09
N GLU A 240 10.99 -7.54 -19.84
CA GLU A 240 10.74 -8.55 -18.78
C GLU A 240 11.40 -9.91 -19.05
N GLY A 241 11.87 -10.15 -20.28
CA GLY A 241 12.62 -11.34 -20.67
C GLY A 241 11.81 -12.36 -21.47
N PRO A 242 12.39 -13.54 -21.75
CA PRO A 242 11.77 -14.53 -22.62
C PRO A 242 10.47 -15.13 -22.03
N PRO A 243 9.52 -15.52 -22.89
CA PRO A 243 9.58 -15.43 -24.35
C PRO A 243 9.34 -14.00 -24.85
N TRP A 244 10.21 -13.52 -25.74
CA TRP A 244 10.12 -12.16 -26.26
C TRP A 244 8.90 -12.01 -27.18
N PRO A 245 8.03 -11.03 -26.93
CA PRO A 245 6.89 -10.77 -27.79
C PRO A 245 7.36 -10.21 -29.13
N ARG A 246 6.63 -10.55 -30.19
CA ARG A 246 6.71 -9.87 -31.48
C ARG A 246 5.51 -8.96 -31.69
N SER A 247 5.72 -7.91 -32.49
CA SER A 247 4.63 -7.07 -32.97
C SER A 247 3.67 -7.89 -33.83
N HIS A 248 2.38 -7.60 -33.72
CA HIS A 248 1.34 -8.16 -34.60
C HIS A 248 1.53 -7.77 -36.07
N THR A 249 2.29 -6.71 -36.34
CA THR A 249 2.65 -6.26 -37.70
C THR A 249 3.94 -6.86 -38.23
N ASP A 250 4.65 -7.70 -37.47
CA ASP A 250 5.90 -8.33 -37.93
C ASP A 250 5.59 -9.32 -39.08
N PRO A 251 6.02 -9.05 -40.33
CA PRO A 251 5.69 -9.90 -41.47
C PRO A 251 6.52 -11.20 -41.50
N ARG A 252 7.50 -11.38 -40.60
CA ARG A 252 8.46 -12.50 -40.63
C ARG A 252 8.60 -13.17 -39.26
N HIS A 253 7.51 -13.70 -38.73
CA HIS A 253 7.55 -14.48 -37.49
C HIS A 253 7.61 -16.00 -37.76
N PRO A 254 8.43 -16.76 -37.01
CA PRO A 254 8.41 -18.22 -37.10
C PRO A 254 7.05 -18.78 -36.64
N LEU A 255 6.70 -19.97 -37.11
CA LEU A 255 5.53 -20.72 -36.63
C LEU A 255 5.64 -20.93 -35.11
N GLY A 256 4.61 -20.51 -34.37
CA GLY A 256 4.57 -20.59 -32.91
C GLY A 256 5.26 -19.44 -32.17
N ALA A 257 5.67 -18.37 -32.86
CA ALA A 257 6.15 -17.16 -32.20
C ALA A 257 5.09 -16.55 -31.28
N PHE A 258 5.51 -16.04 -30.11
CA PHE A 258 4.65 -15.27 -29.24
C PHE A 258 4.40 -13.89 -29.84
N ILE A 259 3.19 -13.68 -30.37
CA ILE A 259 2.74 -12.37 -30.87
C ILE A 259 1.96 -11.69 -29.75
N LEU A 260 2.32 -10.44 -29.42
CA LEU A 260 1.61 -9.70 -28.39
C LEU A 260 0.19 -9.35 -28.89
N PRO A 261 -0.87 -9.73 -28.15
CA PRO A 261 -2.24 -9.39 -28.53
C PRO A 261 -2.44 -7.87 -28.64
N GLN A 262 -3.12 -7.45 -29.70
CA GLN A 262 -3.45 -6.04 -29.96
C GLN A 262 -4.68 -5.53 -29.19
N SER A 263 -5.37 -6.42 -28.47
CA SER A 263 -6.62 -6.11 -27.79
C SER A 263 -6.63 -6.60 -26.35
N GLY A 264 -7.39 -5.89 -25.52
CA GLY A 264 -7.55 -6.19 -24.10
C GLY A 264 -8.88 -5.69 -23.54
N VAL A 265 -9.09 -5.87 -22.24
CA VAL A 265 -10.22 -5.28 -21.52
C VAL A 265 -9.71 -4.14 -20.65
N ARG A 266 -10.25 -2.94 -20.87
CA ARG A 266 -9.94 -1.78 -20.03
C ARG A 266 -10.72 -1.87 -18.72
N LEU A 267 -10.02 -1.75 -17.60
CA LEU A 267 -10.61 -1.71 -16.27
C LEU A 267 -10.70 -0.27 -15.75
N HIS A 268 -11.81 0.05 -15.09
CA HIS A 268 -11.95 1.30 -14.33
C HIS A 268 -11.27 1.22 -12.96
N ARG A 269 -11.24 0.01 -12.38
CA ARG A 269 -10.73 -0.27 -11.04
C ARG A 269 -10.16 -1.69 -11.00
N TYR A 270 -9.09 -1.87 -10.26
CA TYR A 270 -8.49 -3.19 -9.99
C TYR A 270 -8.17 -3.29 -8.50
N THR A 271 -8.56 -4.39 -7.86
CA THR A 271 -8.20 -4.67 -6.47
C THR A 271 -7.30 -5.90 -6.45
N ASN A 272 -6.12 -5.78 -5.85
CA ASN A 272 -5.17 -6.89 -5.77
C ASN A 272 -5.55 -7.89 -4.66
N SER A 273 -4.80 -8.98 -4.55
CA SER A 273 -5.00 -10.02 -3.52
C SER A 273 -4.84 -9.52 -2.08
N LEU A 274 -4.10 -8.42 -1.88
CA LEU A 274 -3.91 -7.78 -0.58
C LEU A 274 -5.06 -6.82 -0.22
N GLY A 275 -6.07 -6.66 -1.09
CA GLY A 275 -7.19 -5.74 -0.89
C GLY A 275 -6.91 -4.29 -1.27
N TYR A 276 -5.73 -3.98 -1.80
CA TYR A 276 -5.41 -2.64 -2.28
C TYR A 276 -6.09 -2.37 -3.61
N THR A 277 -6.77 -1.23 -3.67
CA THR A 277 -7.60 -0.83 -4.80
C THR A 277 -6.90 0.27 -5.59
N PHE A 278 -6.75 0.02 -6.89
CA PHE A 278 -6.15 0.92 -7.86
C PHE A 278 -7.21 1.38 -8.87
N SER A 279 -7.12 2.64 -9.29
CA SER A 279 -7.99 3.19 -10.32
C SER A 279 -7.27 4.24 -11.15
N THR A 280 -7.88 4.68 -12.24
CA THR A 280 -7.31 5.79 -13.03
C THR A 280 -7.39 7.11 -12.28
N ASN A 281 -6.50 8.05 -12.60
CA ASN A 281 -6.45 9.39 -11.98
C ASN A 281 -7.77 10.16 -12.19
N GLN A 282 -8.38 10.00 -13.35
CA GLN A 282 -9.70 10.56 -13.66
C GLN A 282 -10.79 10.01 -12.74
N SER A 283 -10.68 8.76 -12.30
CA SER A 283 -11.68 8.13 -11.43
C SER A 283 -11.46 8.48 -9.96
N HIS A 284 -10.21 8.38 -9.48
CA HIS A 284 -9.87 8.70 -8.10
C HIS A 284 -8.36 8.95 -7.98
N GLN A 285 -7.99 10.19 -7.67
CA GLN A 285 -6.60 10.63 -7.59
C GLN A 285 -5.77 9.78 -6.61
N GLY A 286 -6.25 9.59 -5.38
CA GLY A 286 -5.55 8.79 -4.34
C GLY A 286 -5.24 7.35 -4.76
N ASN A 287 -6.22 6.61 -5.28
CA ASN A 287 -6.04 5.23 -5.79
C ASN A 287 -5.19 5.14 -7.08
N SER A 288 -4.89 6.28 -7.71
CA SER A 288 -4.09 6.32 -8.94
C SER A 288 -2.61 6.63 -8.69
N ALA A 289 -2.28 7.24 -7.55
CA ALA A 289 -0.92 7.60 -7.19
C ALA A 289 -0.16 6.33 -6.77
N ILE A 290 0.88 5.97 -7.54
CA ILE A 290 1.67 4.77 -7.28
C ILE A 290 3.16 5.03 -7.34
N GLN A 291 3.91 4.20 -6.61
CA GLN A 291 5.35 4.04 -6.73
C GLN A 291 5.64 2.65 -7.30
N PHE A 292 6.55 2.55 -8.25
CA PHE A 292 6.86 1.30 -8.95
C PHE A 292 8.31 1.27 -9.42
N TYR A 293 8.82 0.07 -9.71
CA TYR A 293 10.12 -0.13 -10.34
C TYR A 293 9.93 -0.25 -11.86
N SER A 294 10.86 0.32 -12.65
CA SER A 294 10.77 0.20 -14.12
C SER A 294 11.31 -1.11 -14.68
N ASP A 295 11.99 -1.91 -13.86
CA ASP A 295 12.55 -3.20 -14.22
C ASP A 295 12.32 -4.22 -13.09
N LYS A 296 12.15 -5.48 -13.48
CA LYS A 296 11.97 -6.59 -12.54
C LYS A 296 13.13 -6.80 -11.56
N ALA A 297 14.35 -6.43 -11.96
CA ALA A 297 15.54 -6.54 -11.10
C ALA A 297 15.61 -5.40 -10.06
N HIS A 298 14.66 -4.45 -10.08
CA HIS A 298 14.60 -3.29 -9.20
C HIS A 298 15.88 -2.43 -9.22
N THR A 299 16.61 -2.45 -10.34
CA THR A 299 17.91 -1.78 -10.48
C THR A 299 17.78 -0.31 -10.86
N SER A 300 16.69 0.07 -11.53
CA SER A 300 16.51 1.42 -12.10
C SER A 300 15.99 2.46 -11.11
N GLY A 301 16.01 2.16 -9.81
CA GLY A 301 15.40 2.98 -8.77
C GLY A 301 13.87 3.00 -8.83
N LYS A 302 13.25 3.59 -7.80
CA LYS A 302 11.80 3.74 -7.68
C LYS A 302 11.33 4.94 -8.51
N LYS A 303 10.28 4.77 -9.30
CA LYS A 303 9.57 5.85 -10.01
C LYS A 303 8.19 6.06 -9.40
N THR A 304 7.64 7.26 -9.57
CA THR A 304 6.29 7.59 -9.12
C THR A 304 5.46 8.16 -10.26
N GLY A 305 4.14 7.99 -10.19
CA GLY A 305 3.23 8.53 -11.19
C GLY A 305 1.76 8.25 -10.89
N PHE A 306 0.91 8.72 -11.80
CA PHE A 306 -0.52 8.50 -11.77
C PHE A 306 -0.95 7.48 -12.82
N ILE A 307 -1.81 6.54 -12.44
CA ILE A 307 -2.40 5.57 -13.36
C ILE A 307 -3.32 6.28 -14.36
N HIS A 308 -2.99 6.17 -15.65
CA HIS A 308 -3.78 6.70 -16.75
C HIS A 308 -4.81 5.69 -17.26
N SER A 309 -4.39 4.45 -17.50
CA SER A 309 -5.27 3.36 -17.92
C SER A 309 -4.84 2.03 -17.28
N ILE A 310 -5.81 1.15 -17.07
CA ILE A 310 -5.60 -0.20 -16.55
C ILE A 310 -6.14 -1.17 -17.60
N TRP A 311 -5.33 -2.13 -18.01
CA TRP A 311 -5.69 -3.10 -19.01
C TRP A 311 -5.48 -4.52 -18.51
N GLN A 312 -6.43 -5.39 -18.78
CA GLN A 312 -6.29 -6.83 -18.60
C GLN A 312 -6.11 -7.50 -19.94
N ILE A 313 -5.11 -8.38 -20.02
CA ILE A 313 -4.77 -9.12 -21.25
C ILE A 313 -4.32 -10.54 -20.83
N PRO A 314 -4.89 -11.60 -21.43
CA PRO A 314 -4.38 -12.94 -21.24
C PRO A 314 -3.05 -13.10 -22.00
N LEU A 315 -1.98 -13.40 -21.27
CA LEU A 315 -0.66 -13.71 -21.85
C LEU A 315 -0.20 -15.07 -21.32
N HIS A 316 0.18 -15.97 -22.23
CA HIS A 316 0.62 -17.32 -21.89
C HIS A 316 -0.38 -18.06 -20.98
N ARG A 317 -1.67 -18.00 -21.32
CA ARG A 317 -2.75 -18.58 -20.50
C ARG A 317 -2.84 -18.02 -19.10
N LYS A 318 -2.32 -16.83 -18.83
CA LYS A 318 -2.47 -16.17 -17.53
C LYS A 318 -3.05 -14.78 -17.73
N MET A 319 -4.09 -14.46 -16.96
CA MET A 319 -4.58 -13.08 -16.90
C MET A 319 -3.49 -12.19 -16.31
N ARG A 320 -3.08 -11.18 -17.07
CA ARG A 320 -2.15 -10.14 -16.64
C ARG A 320 -2.87 -8.81 -16.60
N THR A 321 -2.57 -8.02 -15.58
CA THR A 321 -3.05 -6.64 -15.44
C THR A 321 -1.87 -5.71 -15.66
N PHE A 322 -2.04 -4.75 -16.57
CA PHE A 322 -1.05 -3.73 -16.93
C PHE A 322 -1.56 -2.35 -16.53
N PHE A 323 -0.67 -1.57 -15.93
CA PHE A 323 -0.92 -0.19 -15.56
C PHE A 323 -0.12 0.72 -16.49
N PHE A 324 -0.80 1.59 -17.22
CA PHE A 324 -0.16 2.66 -17.96
C PHE A 324 -0.07 3.87 -17.06
N VAL A 325 1.15 4.30 -16.78
CA VAL A 325 1.44 5.31 -15.77
C VAL A 325 1.95 6.57 -16.45
N GLN A 326 1.35 7.70 -16.09
CA GLN A 326 1.91 9.01 -16.37
C GLN A 326 2.88 9.35 -15.24
N LEU A 327 4.16 9.41 -15.56
CA LEU A 327 5.22 9.74 -14.60
C LEU A 327 4.98 11.13 -14.00
N HIS A 328 5.27 11.27 -12.70
CA HIS A 328 5.35 12.59 -12.09
C HIS A 328 6.49 13.38 -12.73
N GLN A 329 6.24 14.65 -12.98
CA GLN A 329 7.28 15.56 -13.44
C GLN A 329 8.19 15.88 -12.24
N PRO A 330 9.52 15.91 -12.43
CA PRO A 330 10.41 16.41 -11.39
C PRO A 330 10.08 17.87 -11.11
N LEU A 331 10.22 18.28 -9.85
CA LEU A 331 10.12 19.69 -9.48
C LEU A 331 11.21 20.50 -10.19
N PRO A 332 10.94 21.76 -10.59
CA PRO A 332 11.98 22.68 -11.04
C PRO A 332 13.13 22.75 -10.03
N PRO A 333 14.40 22.95 -10.46
CA PRO A 333 15.55 22.98 -9.54
C PRO A 333 15.40 23.96 -8.38
N GLU A 334 14.77 25.11 -8.62
CA GLU A 334 14.51 26.14 -7.61
C GLU A 334 13.55 25.66 -6.51
N GLU A 335 12.53 24.87 -6.88
CA GLU A 335 11.58 24.28 -5.94
C GLU A 335 12.18 23.05 -5.25
N SER A 336 12.95 22.25 -5.98
CA SER A 336 13.64 21.08 -5.42
C SER A 336 14.64 21.47 -4.32
N GLY A 337 15.30 22.63 -4.45
CA GLY A 337 16.19 23.17 -3.42
C GLY A 337 15.47 23.58 -2.13
N GLN A 338 14.15 23.75 -2.18
CA GLN A 338 13.30 24.07 -1.03
C GLN A 338 12.72 22.82 -0.37
N ALA A 339 13.08 21.61 -0.80
CA ALA A 339 12.57 20.38 -0.21
C ALA A 339 13.07 20.22 1.25
N PRO A 340 12.16 20.26 2.26
CA PRO A 340 12.53 20.29 3.68
C PRO A 340 13.18 19.00 4.16
N TYR A 341 13.01 17.89 3.41
CA TYR A 341 13.47 16.55 3.78
C TYR A 341 14.50 15.95 2.84
N SER A 342 15.24 16.76 2.08
CA SER A 342 16.28 16.27 1.16
C SER A 342 17.35 15.35 1.80
N LYS A 343 17.43 15.30 3.13
CA LYS A 343 18.42 14.52 3.91
C LYS A 343 17.84 13.31 4.65
N TYR A 344 16.53 13.05 4.58
CA TYR A 344 15.88 11.94 5.30
C TYR A 344 15.32 10.92 4.28
N PRO A 345 15.41 9.60 4.59
CA PRO A 345 14.95 8.54 3.70
C PRO A 345 13.42 8.45 3.56
#